data_AF-A0A915ERX6-F1
#
_entry.id   AF-A0A915ERX6-F1
#
_cell.length_a   1.000
_cell.length_b   1.000
_cell.length_c   1.000
_cell.angle_alpha   90.00
_cell.angle_beta   90.00
_cell.angle_gamma   90.00
#
_symmetry.space_group_name_H-M   'P 1'
#
loop_
_entity.id
_entity.type
_entity.pdbx_description
1 polymer ?
#
loop_
_entity_poly.entity_id
_entity_poly.type
_entity_poly.pdbx_seq_one_letter_code
_entity_poly.pdbx_strand_id
1 'polypeptide(L)'
;MAWWGDHRNIHREFAMMEYLKICSRLETYGVSYFEIRNTRVQNLSSVDALGLSVYERSNKVTAKPVDRGSTHFVFYASDVSVNKRILSLCMGNHELYMRRRKPLPVEMQQLKQQADEEKMQRQVEQERLIRETEARESAEKKQREYEEEMLRMKLEMDKMQHQLEQDSIITIAQASHRPVEENQAVFHAKPDQSPMSPLLYVALNPDQSAEKGAVHSKPVVSPKYTPEHKEQNSVQLNDHKPGSAGKEREQIKSAEKSKDVKNKLEILTKELEMVKETDRMEDIDKQHLENKKAGRDKYKTFRQIRSGNTKRRIDQYENM
;
A
#
# COMPACT_ATOMS: atom_id res chain seq x y z
N MET A 1 -3.59 18.99 2.89
CA MET A 1 -2.50 18.12 2.39
C MET A 1 -3.13 16.85 1.83
N ALA A 2 -2.73 16.40 0.63
CA ALA A 2 -3.25 15.16 0.07
C ALA A 2 -2.32 14.01 0.50
N TRP A 3 -2.74 13.17 1.45
CA TRP A 3 -2.01 11.99 1.92
C TRP A 3 -1.57 11.02 0.80
N TRP A 4 -2.26 11.08 -0.34
CA TRP A 4 -1.87 10.41 -1.58
C TRP A 4 -0.50 10.86 -2.11
N GLY A 5 -0.13 12.12 -1.92
CA GLY A 5 1.15 12.70 -2.34
C GLY A 5 2.36 11.97 -1.76
N ASP A 6 2.27 11.51 -0.52
CA ASP A 6 3.32 10.74 0.17
C ASP A 6 3.59 9.36 -0.47
N HIS A 7 2.73 8.94 -1.40
CA HIS A 7 2.75 7.59 -1.99
C HIS A 7 2.99 7.63 -3.51
N ARG A 8 3.43 8.77 -4.08
CA ARG A 8 3.57 8.99 -5.54
C ARG A 8 4.41 7.95 -6.30
N ASN A 9 5.31 7.26 -5.60
CA ASN A 9 6.25 6.29 -6.19
C ASN A 9 6.07 4.87 -5.65
N ILE A 10 4.95 4.55 -5.01
CA ILE A 10 4.70 3.22 -4.44
C ILE A 10 3.98 2.34 -5.47
N HIS A 11 4.54 1.16 -5.76
CA HIS A 11 3.87 0.21 -6.66
C HIS A 11 2.51 -0.20 -6.09
N ARG A 12 1.53 -0.41 -6.98
CA ARG A 12 0.16 -0.76 -6.59
C ARG A 12 0.09 -1.97 -5.67
N GLU A 13 0.87 -3.02 -5.93
CA GLU A 13 0.91 -4.24 -5.10
C GLU A 13 1.43 -3.97 -3.68
N PHE A 14 2.42 -3.09 -3.53
CA PHE A 14 2.90 -2.67 -2.22
C PHE A 14 1.85 -1.85 -1.49
N ALA A 15 1.20 -0.91 -2.16
CA ALA A 15 0.11 -0.13 -1.59
C ALA A 15 -1.06 -1.04 -1.14
N MET A 16 -1.46 -2.02 -1.96
CA MET A 16 -2.48 -3.01 -1.62
C MET A 16 -2.09 -3.85 -0.40
N MET A 17 -0.82 -4.28 -0.33
CA MET A 17 -0.31 -5.05 0.79
C MET A 17 -0.26 -4.22 2.09
N GLU A 18 0.21 -2.98 2.03
CA GLU A 18 0.22 -2.06 3.19
C GLU A 18 -1.19 -1.75 3.67
N TYR A 19 -2.13 -1.53 2.75
CA TYR A 19 -3.54 -1.36 3.07
C TYR A 19 -4.09 -2.57 3.86
N LEU A 20 -3.88 -3.80 3.34
CA LEU A 20 -4.33 -5.02 4.01
C LEU A 20 -3.65 -5.23 5.37
N LYS A 21 -2.37 -4.87 5.51
CA LYS A 21 -1.66 -4.91 6.81
C LYS A 21 -2.31 -3.99 7.83
N ILE A 22 -2.72 -2.77 7.45
CA ILE A 22 -3.43 -1.85 8.33
C ILE A 22 -4.82 -2.41 8.67
N CYS A 23 -5.60 -2.78 7.66
CA CYS A 23 -6.96 -3.31 7.85
C CYS A 23 -6.99 -4.55 8.73
N SER A 24 -5.97 -5.43 8.62
CA SER A 24 -5.90 -6.67 9.41
C SER A 24 -5.95 -6.46 10.93
N ARG A 25 -5.57 -5.26 11.38
CA ARG A 25 -5.53 -4.84 12.78
C ARG A 25 -6.87 -4.34 13.31
N LEU A 26 -7.83 -4.01 12.44
CA LEU A 26 -9.17 -3.61 12.85
C LEU A 26 -9.86 -4.75 13.60
N GLU A 27 -10.57 -4.42 14.66
CA GLU A 27 -11.23 -5.40 15.55
C GLU A 27 -12.24 -6.26 14.79
N THR A 28 -12.90 -5.71 13.78
CA THR A 28 -13.92 -6.38 12.95
C THR A 28 -13.34 -7.11 11.74
N TYR A 29 -12.04 -6.93 11.43
CA TYR A 29 -11.44 -7.52 10.23
C TYR A 29 -11.37 -9.05 10.32
N GLY A 30 -11.93 -9.71 9.32
CA GLY A 30 -11.90 -11.17 9.17
C GLY A 30 -12.81 -11.91 10.16
N VAL A 31 -13.75 -11.21 10.79
CA VAL A 31 -14.66 -11.76 11.81
C VAL A 31 -16.03 -12.01 11.19
N SER A 32 -16.50 -13.26 11.23
CA SER A 32 -17.86 -13.62 10.83
C SER A 32 -18.75 -13.68 12.07
N TYR A 33 -19.72 -12.78 12.18
CA TYR A 33 -20.63 -12.70 13.31
C TYR A 33 -21.90 -13.52 13.07
N PHE A 34 -22.33 -14.22 14.12
CA PHE A 34 -23.54 -15.02 14.15
C PHE A 34 -24.32 -14.72 15.43
N GLU A 35 -25.64 -14.53 15.30
CA GLU A 35 -26.49 -14.47 16.48
C GLU A 35 -26.63 -15.88 17.07
N ILE A 36 -26.24 -16.04 18.34
CA ILE A 36 -26.37 -17.29 19.08
C ILE A 36 -27.09 -17.02 20.40
N ARG A 37 -27.50 -18.08 21.08
CA ARG A 37 -28.13 -17.99 22.38
C ARG A 37 -27.51 -19.03 23.27
N ASN A 38 -27.33 -18.65 24.53
CA ASN A 38 -27.09 -19.60 25.57
C ASN A 38 -28.43 -20.08 26.18
N THR A 39 -28.39 -21.04 27.10
CA THR A 39 -29.50 -21.49 27.96
C THR A 39 -30.20 -20.34 28.71
N ARG A 40 -29.52 -19.21 28.94
CA ARG A 40 -30.05 -18.07 29.72
C ARG A 40 -30.27 -16.77 28.92
N VAL A 41 -29.37 -16.39 28.01
CA VAL A 41 -29.39 -15.07 27.35
C VAL A 41 -29.05 -15.15 25.85
N GLN A 42 -29.53 -14.19 25.05
CA GLN A 42 -29.13 -14.01 23.64
C GLN A 42 -27.78 -13.30 23.55
N ASN A 43 -26.80 -13.91 22.87
CA ASN A 43 -25.43 -13.41 22.71
C ASN A 43 -25.01 -13.38 21.22
N LEU A 44 -23.87 -12.79 20.88
CA LEU A 44 -23.28 -12.92 19.55
C LEU A 44 -22.06 -13.83 19.60
N SER A 45 -21.98 -14.80 18.71
CA SER A 45 -20.77 -15.58 18.46
C SER A 45 -20.04 -14.96 17.29
N SER A 46 -18.72 -15.08 17.29
CA SER A 46 -17.94 -14.89 16.09
C SER A 46 -17.06 -16.09 15.80
N VAL A 47 -16.92 -16.37 14.51
CA VAL A 47 -15.94 -17.30 13.96
C VAL A 47 -14.94 -16.50 13.15
N ASP A 48 -13.66 -16.61 13.49
CA ASP A 48 -12.57 -16.00 12.73
C ASP A 48 -11.43 -17.00 12.47
N ALA A 49 -10.42 -16.55 11.73
CA ALA A 49 -9.24 -17.36 11.40
C ALA A 49 -8.33 -17.64 12.62
N LEU A 50 -8.59 -17.00 13.77
CA LEU A 50 -7.84 -17.12 15.01
C LEU A 50 -8.57 -18.01 16.03
N GLY A 51 -9.88 -18.27 15.89
CA GLY A 51 -10.70 -19.10 16.75
C GLY A 51 -12.16 -18.65 16.86
N LEU A 52 -12.77 -19.00 17.99
CA LEU A 52 -14.12 -18.58 18.38
C LEU A 52 -14.02 -17.48 19.44
N SER A 53 -14.83 -16.44 19.30
CA SER A 53 -14.97 -15.36 20.28
C SER A 53 -16.44 -15.06 20.53
N VAL A 54 -16.81 -14.68 21.75
CA VAL A 54 -18.20 -14.28 22.09
C VAL A 54 -18.26 -12.79 22.39
N TYR A 55 -19.32 -12.16 21.90
CA TYR A 55 -19.62 -10.75 21.97
C TYR A 55 -21.01 -10.53 22.56
N GLU A 56 -21.21 -9.40 23.21
CA GLU A 56 -22.54 -8.96 23.61
C GLU A 56 -23.26 -8.36 22.39
N ARG A 57 -24.59 -8.44 22.33
CA ARG A 57 -25.35 -7.97 21.15
C ARG A 57 -25.16 -6.49 20.82
N SER A 58 -25.00 -5.67 21.86
CA SER A 58 -24.73 -4.24 21.76
C SER A 58 -23.27 -3.92 21.44
N ASN A 59 -22.35 -4.90 21.49
CA ASN A 59 -20.92 -4.66 21.50
C ASN A 59 -20.18 -5.69 20.64
N LYS A 60 -19.88 -5.31 19.39
CA LYS A 60 -19.17 -6.17 18.42
C LYS A 60 -17.64 -5.98 18.41
N VAL A 61 -17.13 -5.04 19.20
CA VAL A 61 -15.72 -4.60 19.17
C VAL A 61 -14.91 -5.11 20.37
N THR A 62 -15.56 -5.41 21.49
CA THR A 62 -14.91 -5.85 22.74
C THR A 62 -15.41 -7.24 23.13
N ALA A 63 -14.54 -8.23 22.99
CA ALA A 63 -14.79 -9.56 23.54
C ALA A 63 -14.54 -9.55 25.06
N LYS A 64 -15.40 -10.22 25.85
CA LYS A 64 -15.29 -10.26 27.33
C LYS A 64 -14.43 -11.46 27.81
N PRO A 65 -13.59 -11.29 28.86
CA PRO A 65 -12.85 -12.39 29.51
C PRO A 65 -13.71 -13.12 30.57
N VAL A 66 -13.49 -14.44 30.76
CA VAL A 66 -14.55 -15.35 31.29
C VAL A 66 -14.16 -16.46 32.34
N ASP A 67 -14.94 -16.64 33.47
CA ASP A 67 -14.88 -17.42 34.78
C ASP A 67 -16.10 -18.33 35.23
N ARG A 68 -15.85 -19.66 35.40
CA ARG A 68 -16.43 -20.74 36.31
C ARG A 68 -17.87 -21.34 36.23
N GLY A 69 -17.95 -22.71 36.15
CA GLY A 69 -19.11 -23.66 36.00
C GLY A 69 -19.52 -24.41 34.65
N SER A 70 -18.76 -25.33 33.98
CA SER A 70 -19.12 -26.23 32.80
C SER A 70 -17.89 -26.86 32.05
N THR A 71 -18.04 -27.96 31.27
CA THR A 71 -16.96 -28.60 30.47
C THR A 71 -17.17 -28.54 28.95
N HIS A 72 -18.39 -28.27 28.49
CA HIS A 72 -18.74 -28.22 27.08
C HIS A 72 -19.26 -26.83 26.71
N PHE A 73 -18.74 -26.27 25.61
CA PHE A 73 -19.25 -25.03 25.05
C PHE A 73 -20.46 -25.34 24.17
N VAL A 74 -21.66 -25.04 24.67
CA VAL A 74 -22.92 -25.30 23.97
C VAL A 74 -23.60 -23.97 23.67
N PHE A 75 -24.07 -23.80 22.44
CA PHE A 75 -24.86 -22.64 22.06
C PHE A 75 -25.92 -23.04 21.03
N TYR A 76 -26.94 -22.20 20.90
CA TYR A 76 -28.06 -22.40 20.00
C TYR A 76 -28.10 -21.26 18.98
N ALA A 77 -28.17 -21.58 17.69
CA ALA A 77 -28.46 -20.59 16.66
C ALA A 77 -29.97 -20.49 16.39
N SER A 78 -30.40 -19.42 15.72
CA SER A 78 -31.80 -19.20 15.36
C SER A 78 -32.36 -20.25 14.39
N ASP A 79 -31.50 -20.82 13.53
CA ASP A 79 -31.89 -21.78 12.50
C ASP A 79 -30.73 -22.74 12.17
N VAL A 80 -31.07 -23.93 11.65
CA VAL A 80 -30.16 -25.00 11.24
C VAL A 80 -29.23 -24.53 10.12
N SER A 81 -29.69 -23.65 9.23
CA SER A 81 -28.87 -23.05 8.17
C SER A 81 -27.67 -22.28 8.73
N VAL A 82 -27.88 -21.54 9.83
CA VAL A 82 -26.83 -20.80 10.56
C VAL A 82 -25.84 -21.79 11.18
N ASN A 83 -26.33 -22.86 11.82
CA ASN A 83 -25.48 -23.90 12.40
C ASN A 83 -24.58 -24.57 11.34
N LYS A 84 -25.14 -24.91 10.16
CA LYS A 84 -24.37 -25.48 9.04
C LYS A 84 -23.25 -24.53 8.61
N ARG A 85 -23.55 -23.23 8.49
CA ARG A 85 -22.56 -22.21 8.10
C ARG A 85 -21.47 -22.02 9.17
N ILE A 86 -21.84 -21.97 10.45
CA ILE A 86 -20.88 -21.91 11.56
C ILE A 86 -19.95 -23.13 11.52
N LEU A 87 -20.50 -24.34 11.36
CA LEU A 87 -19.73 -25.57 11.32
C LEU A 87 -18.72 -25.58 10.16
N SER A 88 -19.15 -25.23 8.94
CA SER A 88 -18.26 -25.16 7.77
C SER A 88 -17.11 -24.17 7.96
N LEU A 89 -17.39 -22.99 8.56
CA LEU A 89 -16.36 -22.00 8.85
C LEU A 89 -15.39 -22.48 9.94
N CYS A 90 -15.90 -23.09 11.01
CA CYS A 90 -15.07 -23.66 12.06
C CYS A 90 -14.11 -24.73 11.52
N MET A 91 -14.63 -25.66 10.71
CA MET A 91 -13.83 -26.72 10.08
C MET A 91 -12.75 -26.15 9.15
N GLY A 92 -13.15 -25.26 8.22
CA GLY A 92 -12.21 -24.67 7.26
C GLY A 92 -11.14 -23.79 7.93
N ASN A 93 -11.53 -22.97 8.91
CA ASN A 93 -10.58 -22.15 9.67
C ASN A 93 -9.63 -23.01 10.51
N HIS A 94 -10.13 -24.07 11.15
CA HIS A 94 -9.30 -25.00 11.92
C HIS A 94 -8.28 -25.73 11.04
N GLU A 95 -8.69 -26.20 9.85
CA GLU A 95 -7.80 -26.85 8.89
C GLU A 95 -6.67 -25.91 8.44
N LEU A 96 -7.01 -24.68 8.06
CA LEU A 96 -6.01 -23.67 7.68
C LEU A 96 -5.11 -23.28 8.86
N TYR A 97 -5.67 -23.18 10.07
CA TYR A 97 -4.92 -22.92 11.29
C TYR A 97 -3.88 -24.02 11.58
N MET A 98 -4.23 -25.28 11.36
CA MET A 98 -3.32 -26.41 11.50
C MET A 98 -2.26 -26.42 10.39
N ARG A 99 -2.63 -26.16 9.13
CA ARG A 99 -1.67 -26.03 8.02
C ARG A 99 -0.62 -24.95 8.28
N ARG A 100 -1.04 -23.78 8.78
CA ARG A 100 -0.14 -22.64 9.09
C ARG A 100 0.89 -22.94 10.18
N ARG A 101 0.70 -23.98 11.00
CA ARG A 101 1.63 -24.39 12.08
C ARG A 101 2.57 -25.50 11.70
N LYS A 102 2.31 -26.18 10.57
CA LYS A 102 3.28 -27.11 9.99
C LYS A 102 4.35 -26.30 9.22
N PRO A 103 5.57 -26.83 9.11
CA PRO A 103 6.53 -26.31 8.15
C PRO A 103 5.90 -26.24 6.75
N LEU A 104 6.27 -25.22 5.97
CA LEU A 104 5.80 -25.11 4.59
C LEU A 104 6.33 -26.32 3.79
N PRO A 105 5.49 -26.97 2.96
CA PRO A 105 5.98 -27.94 1.99
C PRO A 105 7.06 -27.33 1.09
N VAL A 106 8.02 -28.14 0.64
CA VAL A 106 9.18 -27.69 -0.15
C VAL A 106 8.74 -26.92 -1.40
N GLU A 107 7.71 -27.40 -2.11
CA GLU A 107 7.13 -26.71 -3.28
C GLU A 107 6.64 -25.30 -2.95
N MET A 108 5.94 -25.12 -1.82
CA MET A 108 5.50 -23.79 -1.39
C MET A 108 6.65 -22.91 -0.92
N GLN A 109 7.72 -23.49 -0.38
CA GLN A 109 8.93 -22.74 -0.02
C GLN A 109 9.64 -22.20 -1.26
N GLN A 110 9.78 -23.02 -2.32
CA GLN A 110 10.34 -22.60 -3.60
C GLN A 110 9.49 -21.50 -4.26
N LEU A 111 8.17 -21.70 -4.31
CA LEU A 111 7.26 -20.68 -4.87
C LEU A 111 7.34 -19.36 -4.11
N LYS A 112 7.46 -19.42 -2.77
CA LYS A 112 7.65 -18.21 -1.96
C LYS A 112 8.99 -17.53 -2.26
N GLN A 113 10.07 -18.29 -2.36
CA GLN A 113 11.40 -17.75 -2.68
C GLN A 113 11.39 -17.07 -4.06
N GLN A 114 10.82 -17.72 -5.07
CA GLN A 114 10.68 -17.15 -6.41
C GLN A 114 9.86 -15.85 -6.37
N ALA A 115 8.73 -15.83 -5.65
CA ALA A 115 7.92 -14.62 -5.52
C ALA A 115 8.66 -13.48 -4.78
N ASP A 116 9.46 -13.80 -3.76
CA ASP A 116 10.27 -12.83 -3.03
C ASP A 116 11.41 -12.27 -3.90
N GLU A 117 12.05 -13.11 -4.74
CA GLU A 117 13.08 -12.71 -5.70
C GLU A 117 12.51 -11.81 -6.81
N GLU A 118 11.39 -12.21 -7.45
CA GLU A 118 10.71 -11.39 -8.45
C GLU A 118 10.29 -10.03 -7.88
N LYS A 119 9.81 -10.01 -6.63
CA LYS A 119 9.42 -8.79 -5.94
C LYS A 119 10.62 -7.88 -5.68
N MET A 120 11.76 -8.43 -5.29
CA MET A 120 12.99 -7.66 -5.09
C MET A 120 13.49 -7.08 -6.42
N GLN A 121 13.46 -7.87 -7.50
CA GLN A 121 13.85 -7.42 -8.83
C GLN A 121 12.97 -6.25 -9.30
N ARG A 122 11.65 -6.35 -9.14
CA ARG A 122 10.72 -5.25 -9.47
C ARG A 122 10.97 -4.00 -8.64
N GLN A 123 11.32 -4.13 -7.35
CA GLN A 123 11.66 -2.98 -6.51
C GLN A 123 12.92 -2.28 -7.01
N VAL A 124 13.98 -3.02 -7.30
CA VAL A 124 15.24 -2.45 -7.80
C VAL A 124 15.04 -1.78 -9.16
N GLU A 125 14.26 -2.39 -10.06
CA GLU A 125 13.93 -1.79 -11.35
C GLU A 125 13.13 -0.49 -11.18
N GLN A 126 12.14 -0.49 -10.29
CA GLN A 126 11.34 0.70 -9.99
C GLN A 126 12.20 1.82 -9.38
N GLU A 127 13.08 1.51 -8.43
CA GLU A 127 14.00 2.50 -7.84
C GLU A 127 14.96 3.07 -8.89
N ARG A 128 15.42 2.25 -9.84
CA ARG A 128 16.23 2.72 -10.97
C ARG A 128 15.46 3.70 -11.85
N LEU A 129 14.23 3.36 -12.22
CA LEU A 129 13.36 4.23 -13.03
C LEU A 129 13.06 5.54 -12.31
N ILE A 130 12.76 5.50 -11.01
CA ILE A 130 12.51 6.71 -10.21
C ILE A 130 13.75 7.61 -10.22
N ARG A 131 14.94 7.05 -9.93
CA ARG A 131 16.19 7.82 -9.95
C ARG A 131 16.49 8.43 -11.32
N GLU A 132 16.19 7.71 -12.39
CA GLU A 132 16.34 8.19 -13.76
C GLU A 132 15.36 9.33 -14.08
N THR A 133 14.09 9.19 -13.68
CA THR A 133 13.09 10.25 -13.87
C THR A 133 13.43 11.51 -13.06
N GLU A 134 13.84 11.37 -11.80
CA GLU A 134 14.25 12.50 -10.96
C GLU A 134 15.50 13.21 -11.53
N ALA A 135 16.47 12.44 -12.02
CA ALA A 135 17.65 13.00 -12.67
C ALA A 135 17.26 13.79 -13.93
N ARG A 136 16.38 13.24 -14.77
CA ARG A 136 15.87 13.91 -15.96
C ARG A 136 15.10 15.19 -15.64
N GLU A 137 14.16 15.14 -14.69
CA GLU A 137 13.41 16.32 -14.25
C GLU A 137 14.34 17.41 -13.71
N SER A 138 15.38 17.03 -12.95
CA SER A 138 16.38 17.98 -12.43
C SER A 138 17.23 18.61 -13.53
N ALA A 139 17.56 17.86 -14.58
CA ALA A 139 18.33 18.35 -15.73
C ALA A 139 17.49 19.30 -16.59
N GLU A 140 16.25 18.93 -16.91
CA GLU A 140 15.30 19.79 -17.64
C GLU A 140 15.03 21.09 -16.89
N LYS A 141 14.96 21.05 -15.55
CA LYS A 141 14.81 22.25 -14.72
C LYS A 141 16.04 23.17 -14.82
N LYS A 142 17.25 22.63 -14.66
CA LYS A 142 18.50 23.42 -14.80
C LYS A 142 18.65 24.00 -16.20
N GLN A 143 18.28 23.25 -17.23
CA GLN A 143 18.31 23.73 -18.60
C GLN A 143 17.37 24.93 -18.77
N ARG A 144 16.14 24.84 -18.24
CA ARG A 144 15.18 25.95 -18.25
C ARG A 144 15.71 27.19 -17.52
N GLU A 145 16.35 27.01 -16.37
CA GLU A 145 16.98 28.10 -15.61
C GLU A 145 18.09 28.80 -16.44
N TYR A 146 18.96 28.03 -17.12
CA TYR A 146 19.98 28.59 -18.00
C TYR A 146 19.39 29.29 -19.23
N GLU A 147 18.33 28.75 -19.84
CA GLU A 147 17.64 29.36 -20.98
C GLU A 147 17.00 30.70 -20.58
N GLU A 148 16.38 30.78 -19.40
CA GLU A 148 15.82 32.02 -18.85
C GLU A 148 16.92 33.06 -18.56
N GLU A 149 18.05 32.64 -17.98
CA GLU A 149 19.19 33.50 -17.70
C GLU A 149 19.86 34.02 -18.98
N MET A 150 20.05 33.16 -19.98
CA MET A 150 20.52 33.52 -21.31
C MET A 150 19.63 34.55 -21.99
N LEU A 151 18.30 34.36 -21.92
CA LEU A 151 17.33 35.29 -22.50
C LEU A 151 17.40 36.65 -21.80
N ARG A 152 17.56 36.67 -20.48
CA ARG A 152 17.72 37.89 -19.69
C ARG A 152 18.99 38.64 -20.06
N MET A 153 20.13 37.94 -20.14
CA MET A 153 21.40 38.55 -20.54
C MET A 153 21.34 39.11 -21.96
N LYS A 154 20.71 38.39 -22.90
CA LYS A 154 20.52 38.87 -24.28
C LYS A 154 19.71 40.17 -24.32
N LEU A 155 18.63 40.25 -23.55
CA LEU A 155 17.82 41.46 -23.46
C LEU A 155 18.61 42.65 -22.89
N GLU A 156 19.49 42.41 -21.91
CA GLU A 156 20.38 43.45 -21.36
C GLU A 156 21.44 43.90 -22.38
N MET A 157 22.01 42.96 -23.15
CA MET A 157 22.95 43.28 -24.24
C MET A 157 22.29 44.11 -25.35
N ASP A 158 21.09 43.71 -25.81
CA ASP A 158 20.36 44.45 -26.85
C ASP A 158 20.06 45.89 -26.40
N LYS A 159 19.69 46.08 -25.13
CA LYS A 159 19.53 47.42 -24.54
C LYS A 159 20.83 48.21 -24.55
N MET A 160 21.93 47.59 -24.12
CA MET A 160 23.24 48.24 -24.10
C MET A 160 23.73 48.59 -25.51
N GLN A 161 23.48 47.73 -26.50
CA GLN A 161 23.85 47.95 -27.88
C GLN A 161 23.05 49.10 -28.50
N HIS A 162 21.74 49.15 -28.26
CA HIS A 162 20.92 50.31 -28.65
C HIS A 162 21.38 51.60 -27.98
N GLN A 163 21.80 51.54 -26.71
CA GLN A 163 22.37 52.70 -26.00
C GLN A 163 23.66 53.19 -26.67
N LEU A 164 24.58 52.27 -26.98
CA LEU A 164 25.82 52.57 -27.68
C LEU A 164 25.57 53.10 -29.10
N GLU A 165 24.59 52.57 -29.82
CA GLU A 165 24.18 53.09 -31.13
C GLU A 165 23.67 54.53 -31.02
N GLN A 166 22.80 54.81 -30.05
CA GLN A 166 22.31 56.17 -29.79
C GLN A 166 23.47 57.11 -29.45
N ASP A 167 24.36 56.71 -28.54
CA ASP A 167 25.55 57.48 -28.17
C ASP A 167 26.50 57.68 -29.37
N SER A 168 26.62 56.69 -30.25
CA SER A 168 27.42 56.79 -31.48
C SER A 168 26.83 57.78 -32.47
N ILE A 169 25.50 57.79 -32.66
CA ILE A 169 24.80 58.74 -33.54
C ILE A 169 24.98 60.17 -33.01
N ILE A 170 24.87 60.36 -31.69
CA ILE A 170 25.12 61.64 -31.03
C ILE A 170 26.58 62.09 -31.27
N THR A 171 27.54 61.18 -31.10
CA THR A 171 28.97 61.46 -31.31
C THR A 171 29.27 61.81 -32.77
N ILE A 172 28.70 61.08 -33.73
CA ILE A 172 28.86 61.35 -35.17
C ILE A 172 28.23 62.70 -35.52
N ALA A 173 27.02 63.00 -35.03
CA ALA A 173 26.39 64.31 -35.23
C ALA A 173 27.23 65.46 -34.67
N GLN A 174 27.92 65.26 -33.54
CA GLN A 174 28.88 66.22 -32.98
C GLN A 174 30.17 66.32 -33.82
N ALA A 175 30.65 65.22 -34.40
CA ALA A 175 31.83 65.19 -35.26
C ALA A 175 31.59 65.78 -36.66
N SER A 176 30.37 65.67 -37.20
CA SER A 176 29.97 66.29 -38.48
C SER A 176 29.97 67.83 -38.46
N HIS A 177 30.20 68.46 -37.31
CA HIS A 177 30.52 69.87 -37.19
C HIS A 177 32.02 70.20 -37.37
N ARG A 178 32.86 69.26 -37.80
CA ARG A 178 34.24 69.51 -38.25
C ARG A 178 34.46 69.02 -39.68
N PRO A 179 35.17 69.78 -40.55
CA PRO A 179 35.34 69.41 -41.95
C PRO A 179 36.40 68.31 -42.09
N VAL A 180 36.22 67.40 -43.05
CA VAL A 180 37.14 66.30 -43.36
C VAL A 180 37.38 66.24 -44.87
N GLU A 181 38.66 66.16 -45.27
CA GLU A 181 39.13 65.91 -46.63
C GLU A 181 39.76 64.52 -46.76
N GLU A 182 39.44 63.86 -47.89
CA GLU A 182 40.24 62.95 -48.73
C GLU A 182 40.88 61.65 -48.16
N ASN A 183 40.58 60.47 -48.75
CA ASN A 183 41.28 59.93 -49.94
C ASN A 183 40.91 58.47 -50.28
N GLN A 184 41.12 58.12 -51.55
CA GLN A 184 40.76 56.89 -52.25
C GLN A 184 41.81 55.76 -52.19
N ALA A 185 41.30 54.53 -52.14
CA ALA A 185 41.66 53.33 -52.93
C ALA A 185 43.03 52.57 -52.84
N VAL A 186 42.87 51.24 -52.97
CA VAL A 186 43.76 50.18 -53.52
C VAL A 186 44.79 49.52 -52.58
N PHE A 187 44.68 48.20 -52.36
CA PHE A 187 45.64 47.20 -52.87
C PHE A 187 45.18 45.74 -52.66
N HIS A 188 45.31 44.95 -53.73
CA HIS A 188 45.12 43.51 -53.80
C HIS A 188 46.33 42.75 -53.26
N ALA A 189 46.11 41.56 -52.66
CA ALA A 189 46.96 40.38 -52.81
C ALA A 189 46.21 39.09 -52.37
N LYS A 190 46.20 38.07 -53.23
CA LYS A 190 45.97 36.62 -52.98
C LYS A 190 47.29 35.89 -53.34
N PRO A 191 47.47 34.56 -53.21
CA PRO A 191 46.68 33.49 -52.54
C PRO A 191 47.54 32.56 -51.64
N ASP A 192 46.95 31.62 -50.90
CA ASP A 192 47.37 30.21 -51.05
C ASP A 192 46.33 29.15 -50.62
N GLN A 193 46.21 28.16 -51.51
CA GLN A 193 45.84 26.74 -51.42
C GLN A 193 44.58 26.20 -50.69
N SER A 194 43.63 25.83 -51.57
CA SER A 194 42.55 24.81 -51.53
C SER A 194 43.09 23.36 -51.35
N PRO A 195 42.31 22.25 -51.44
CA PRO A 195 40.85 22.09 -51.55
C PRO A 195 40.25 20.95 -50.66
N MET A 196 38.93 20.95 -50.46
CA MET A 196 38.10 19.82 -50.92
C MET A 196 36.60 20.10 -50.79
N SER A 197 35.92 19.59 -51.80
CA SER A 197 34.49 19.64 -52.14
C SER A 197 34.08 18.18 -52.39
N PRO A 198 32.83 17.83 -52.75
CA PRO A 198 31.58 17.87 -51.99
C PRO A 198 30.85 16.49 -52.03
N LEU A 199 29.58 16.50 -51.58
CA LEU A 199 28.42 15.79 -52.19
C LEU A 199 27.91 14.44 -51.62
N LEU A 200 26.59 14.48 -51.36
CA LEU A 200 25.52 13.61 -51.89
C LEU A 200 24.86 12.56 -50.97
N TYR A 201 23.53 12.64 -51.07
CA TYR A 201 22.44 11.84 -50.54
C TYR A 201 22.38 10.42 -51.15
N VAL A 202 22.04 9.40 -50.35
CA VAL A 202 21.43 8.16 -50.84
C VAL A 202 20.36 7.69 -49.83
N ALA A 203 19.13 7.59 -50.32
CA ALA A 203 18.06 6.78 -49.75
C ALA A 203 18.06 5.40 -50.41
N LEU A 204 17.56 4.36 -49.72
CA LEU A 204 16.69 3.28 -50.24
C LEU A 204 16.28 2.31 -49.10
N ASN A 205 14.96 2.04 -49.01
CA ASN A 205 14.30 0.98 -48.21
C ASN A 205 14.42 -0.40 -48.95
N PRO A 206 13.67 -1.51 -48.68
CA PRO A 206 12.89 -2.01 -47.52
C PRO A 206 13.11 -3.54 -47.19
N ASP A 207 12.45 -4.01 -46.13
CA ASP A 207 11.68 -5.28 -45.99
C ASP A 207 12.26 -6.62 -45.39
N GLN A 208 11.34 -7.27 -44.64
CA GLN A 208 11.13 -8.70 -44.25
C GLN A 208 12.02 -9.42 -43.22
N SER A 209 11.43 -9.83 -42.07
CA SER A 209 10.87 -11.20 -41.86
C SER A 209 10.61 -11.59 -40.39
N ALA A 210 9.35 -12.05 -40.16
CA ALA A 210 8.86 -13.16 -39.31
C ALA A 210 9.05 -13.16 -37.76
N GLU A 211 7.95 -13.06 -36.98
CA GLU A 211 7.20 -14.16 -36.29
C GLU A 211 7.86 -14.60 -34.95
N LYS A 212 7.22 -14.98 -33.83
CA LYS A 212 5.85 -15.22 -33.34
C LYS A 212 5.97 -15.40 -31.81
N GLY A 213 4.91 -15.16 -31.02
CA GLY A 213 4.80 -15.77 -29.69
C GLY A 213 4.01 -14.99 -28.63
N ALA A 214 2.68 -14.96 -28.74
CA ALA A 214 1.78 -14.51 -27.68
C ALA A 214 1.55 -15.64 -26.65
N VAL A 215 1.79 -15.39 -25.36
CA VAL A 215 1.49 -16.34 -24.27
C VAL A 215 0.16 -15.99 -23.63
N HIS A 216 -0.81 -16.88 -23.82
CA HIS A 216 -2.11 -16.88 -23.16
C HIS A 216 -2.00 -17.40 -21.71
N SER A 217 -2.57 -16.66 -20.76
CA SER A 217 -2.85 -17.12 -19.40
C SER A 217 -4.10 -18.01 -19.37
N LYS A 218 -4.01 -19.22 -18.80
CA LYS A 218 -5.18 -20.07 -18.49
C LYS A 218 -5.78 -19.68 -17.13
N PRO A 219 -7.12 -19.66 -16.99
CA PRO A 219 -7.78 -19.49 -15.70
C PRO A 219 -7.87 -20.80 -14.92
N VAL A 220 -7.73 -20.70 -13.60
CA VAL A 220 -7.90 -21.80 -12.63
C VAL A 220 -9.38 -21.91 -12.26
N VAL A 221 -9.93 -23.13 -12.42
CA VAL A 221 -11.31 -23.49 -12.06
C VAL A 221 -11.40 -23.79 -10.56
N SER A 222 -12.38 -23.19 -9.89
CA SER A 222 -12.73 -23.48 -8.49
C SER A 222 -13.44 -24.83 -8.35
N PRO A 223 -13.16 -25.63 -7.30
CA PRO A 223 -13.94 -26.83 -7.03
C PRO A 223 -15.34 -26.47 -6.52
N LYS A 224 -16.38 -27.00 -7.18
CA LYS A 224 -17.76 -27.01 -6.66
C LYS A 224 -17.85 -28.03 -5.52
N TYR A 225 -18.35 -27.59 -4.37
CA TYR A 225 -18.72 -28.45 -3.25
C TYR A 225 -20.17 -28.92 -3.42
N THR A 226 -20.39 -30.23 -3.48
CA THR A 226 -21.71 -30.86 -3.38
C THR A 226 -21.93 -31.32 -1.94
N PRO A 227 -23.02 -30.90 -1.26
CA PRO A 227 -23.33 -31.40 0.08
C PRO A 227 -24.18 -32.66 -0.05
N GLU A 228 -23.55 -33.82 0.05
CA GLU A 228 -24.26 -35.05 0.37
C GLU A 228 -23.87 -35.50 1.78
N HIS A 229 -24.92 -35.65 2.61
CA HIS A 229 -25.07 -36.64 3.69
C HIS A 229 -25.20 -36.20 5.15
N LYS A 230 -26.36 -36.65 5.68
CA LYS A 230 -26.64 -37.33 6.96
C LYS A 230 -26.73 -36.48 8.23
N GLU A 231 -27.89 -36.62 8.87
CA GLU A 231 -28.45 -35.86 9.99
C GLU A 231 -27.78 -36.05 11.36
N GLN A 232 -26.47 -36.29 11.42
CA GLN A 232 -25.72 -36.28 12.69
C GLN A 232 -24.38 -35.56 12.50
N ASN A 233 -24.39 -34.23 12.69
CA ASN A 233 -23.23 -33.35 12.50
C ASN A 233 -22.28 -33.35 13.70
N SER A 234 -21.68 -34.49 14.03
CA SER A 234 -20.53 -34.55 14.95
C SER A 234 -19.24 -34.74 14.15
N VAL A 235 -18.35 -33.75 14.19
CA VAL A 235 -17.04 -33.81 13.51
C VAL A 235 -15.94 -33.77 14.55
N GLN A 236 -15.12 -34.82 14.62
CA GLN A 236 -13.86 -34.78 15.36
C GLN A 236 -12.81 -34.05 14.53
N LEU A 237 -12.17 -33.04 15.13
CA LEU A 237 -11.08 -32.31 14.51
C LEU A 237 -9.75 -33.01 14.84
N ASN A 238 -8.80 -33.00 13.90
CA ASN A 238 -7.52 -33.70 14.08
C ASN A 238 -6.68 -33.07 15.20
N ASP A 239 -6.44 -33.83 16.27
CA ASP A 239 -5.60 -33.44 17.40
C ASP A 239 -4.11 -33.64 17.09
N HIS A 240 -3.53 -32.77 16.25
CA HIS A 240 -2.07 -32.69 16.12
C HIS A 240 -1.53 -31.61 17.05
N LYS A 241 -0.68 -32.00 18.02
CA LYS A 241 -0.02 -31.08 18.95
C LYS A 241 0.80 -30.05 18.15
N PRO A 242 0.39 -28.78 18.09
CA PRO A 242 1.07 -27.84 17.22
C PRO A 242 2.42 -27.45 17.84
N GLY A 243 3.52 -27.82 17.17
CA GLY A 243 4.79 -27.15 17.36
C GLY A 243 4.66 -25.69 16.92
N SER A 244 5.12 -24.75 17.75
CA SER A 244 5.09 -23.29 17.54
C SER A 244 3.80 -22.55 17.97
N ALA A 245 3.67 -22.32 19.28
CA ALA A 245 2.91 -21.19 19.83
C ALA A 245 3.55 -19.80 19.51
N GLY A 246 4.62 -19.77 18.69
CA GLY A 246 5.43 -18.58 18.42
C GLY A 246 4.82 -17.58 17.43
N LYS A 247 4.08 -18.04 16.40
CA LYS A 247 3.63 -17.16 15.31
C LYS A 247 2.64 -16.06 15.73
N GLU A 248 1.78 -16.34 16.72
CA GLU A 248 0.85 -15.33 17.26
C GLU A 248 1.60 -14.23 18.05
N ARG A 249 2.68 -14.59 18.76
CA ARG A 249 3.55 -13.62 19.45
C ARG A 249 4.37 -12.78 18.48
N GLU A 250 4.76 -13.33 17.33
CA GLU A 250 5.52 -12.61 16.29
C GLU A 250 4.68 -11.59 15.52
N GLN A 251 3.40 -11.88 15.25
CA GLN A 251 2.48 -10.93 14.61
C GLN A 251 2.25 -9.66 15.45
N ILE A 252 2.25 -9.80 16.79
CA ILE A 252 2.18 -8.67 17.71
C ILE A 252 3.45 -7.81 17.62
N LYS A 253 4.62 -8.44 17.53
CA LYS A 253 5.91 -7.74 17.40
C LYS A 253 6.10 -7.01 16.07
N SER A 254 5.45 -7.46 14.99
CA SER A 254 5.47 -6.72 13.71
C SER A 254 4.45 -5.58 13.68
N ALA A 255 3.37 -5.69 14.46
CA ALA A 255 2.33 -4.65 14.56
C ALA A 255 2.84 -3.34 15.19
N GLU A 256 3.72 -3.44 16.19
CA GLU A 256 4.31 -2.29 16.91
C GLU A 256 5.46 -1.60 16.16
N LYS A 257 5.96 -2.18 15.06
CA LYS A 257 7.22 -1.76 14.44
C LYS A 257 7.14 -0.62 13.43
N SER A 258 5.98 -0.32 12.83
CA SER A 258 5.89 0.82 11.91
C SER A 258 5.62 2.10 12.70
N LYS A 259 6.71 2.72 13.18
CA LYS A 259 6.68 4.05 13.80
C LYS A 259 6.02 5.08 12.87
N ASP A 260 6.23 4.93 11.57
CA ASP A 260 5.70 5.83 10.55
C ASP A 260 4.18 5.79 10.49
N VAL A 261 3.56 4.60 10.44
CA VAL A 261 2.09 4.47 10.43
C VAL A 261 1.49 5.03 11.73
N LYS A 262 2.13 4.79 12.87
CA LYS A 262 1.67 5.35 14.15
C LYS A 262 1.68 6.88 14.14
N ASN A 263 2.74 7.49 13.64
CA ASN A 263 2.87 8.94 13.54
C ASN A 263 1.83 9.52 12.56
N LYS A 264 1.64 8.89 11.39
CA LYS A 264 0.62 9.31 10.41
C LYS A 264 -0.79 9.27 11.00
N LEU A 265 -1.13 8.21 11.75
CA LEU A 265 -2.42 8.11 12.44
C LEU A 265 -2.61 9.18 13.51
N GLU A 266 -1.54 9.57 14.22
CA GLU A 266 -1.60 10.64 15.23
C GLU A 266 -1.86 12.00 14.58
N ILE A 267 -1.17 12.31 13.48
CA ILE A 267 -1.39 13.55 12.71
C ILE A 267 -2.82 13.59 12.17
N LEU A 268 -3.27 12.52 11.50
CA LEU A 268 -4.64 12.40 11.01
C LEU A 268 -5.68 12.57 12.12
N THR A 269 -5.44 11.98 13.30
CA THR A 269 -6.34 12.14 14.44
C THR A 269 -6.46 13.61 14.86
N LYS A 270 -5.34 14.33 14.94
CA LYS A 270 -5.32 15.75 15.33
C LYS A 270 -6.02 16.64 14.28
N GLU A 271 -5.79 16.38 13.00
CA GLU A 271 -6.42 17.13 11.89
C GLU A 271 -7.94 16.92 11.87
N LEU A 272 -8.39 15.67 12.02
CA LEU A 272 -9.82 15.33 11.97
C LEU A 272 -10.58 15.77 13.22
N GLU A 273 -9.93 15.86 14.38
CA GLU A 273 -10.60 16.29 15.63
C GLU A 273 -11.15 17.72 15.51
N MET A 274 -10.53 18.61 14.72
CA MET A 274 -11.02 19.99 14.52
C MET A 274 -12.35 20.07 13.75
N VAL A 275 -12.67 19.04 12.95
CA VAL A 275 -13.86 18.99 12.09
C VAL A 275 -14.85 17.92 12.59
N LYS A 276 -14.56 17.30 13.74
CA LYS A 276 -15.34 16.19 14.26
C LYS A 276 -16.65 16.68 14.86
N GLU A 277 -17.75 16.18 14.32
CA GLU A 277 -19.09 16.39 14.87
C GLU A 277 -19.40 15.30 15.91
N THR A 278 -19.33 15.64 17.20
CA THR A 278 -19.55 14.69 18.30
C THR A 278 -20.96 14.11 18.31
N ASP A 279 -21.94 14.87 17.83
CA ASP A 279 -23.35 14.50 17.88
C ASP A 279 -23.73 13.44 16.84
N ARG A 280 -22.88 13.24 15.81
CA ARG A 280 -23.06 12.22 14.79
C ARG A 280 -22.29 10.92 15.08
N MET A 281 -21.68 10.78 16.25
CA MET A 281 -20.93 9.58 16.60
C MET A 281 -21.86 8.37 16.79
N GLU A 282 -21.56 7.30 16.06
CA GLU A 282 -22.24 6.02 16.22
C GLU A 282 -21.73 5.29 17.48
N ASP A 283 -22.48 4.29 17.94
CA ASP A 283 -22.10 3.53 19.12
C ASP A 283 -20.79 2.77 18.94
N ILE A 284 -20.48 2.34 17.71
CA ILE A 284 -19.19 1.71 17.37
C ILE A 284 -18.01 2.67 17.57
N ASP A 285 -18.20 3.96 17.26
CA ASP A 285 -17.16 4.98 17.41
C ASP A 285 -16.88 5.28 18.88
N LYS A 286 -17.96 5.42 19.67
CA LYS A 286 -17.87 5.59 21.13
C LYS A 286 -17.12 4.42 21.77
N GLN A 287 -17.43 3.21 21.33
CA GLN A 287 -16.83 2.01 21.86
C GLN A 287 -15.35 1.85 21.46
N HIS A 288 -15.01 2.16 20.21
CA HIS A 288 -13.61 2.19 19.78
C HIS A 288 -12.80 3.22 20.57
N LEU A 289 -13.37 4.40 20.84
CA LEU A 289 -12.72 5.43 21.64
C LEU A 289 -12.47 4.98 23.09
N GLU A 290 -13.43 4.29 23.70
CA GLU A 290 -13.28 3.69 25.03
C GLU A 290 -12.18 2.62 25.06
N ASN A 291 -12.13 1.77 24.03
CA ASN A 291 -11.07 0.76 23.87
C ASN A 291 -9.70 1.42 23.76
N LYS A 292 -9.57 2.46 22.93
CA LYS A 292 -8.34 3.23 22.75
C LYS A 292 -7.91 3.91 24.06
N LYS A 293 -8.85 4.52 24.79
CA LYS A 293 -8.60 5.14 26.11
C LYS A 293 -8.12 4.12 27.15
N ALA A 294 -8.66 2.91 27.12
CA ALA A 294 -8.26 1.80 27.97
C ALA A 294 -6.95 1.11 27.51
N GLY A 295 -6.33 1.55 26.41
CA GLY A 295 -5.12 0.93 25.86
C GLY A 295 -5.35 -0.48 25.30
N ARG A 296 -6.61 -0.83 25.02
CA ARG A 296 -7.01 -2.11 24.41
C ARG A 296 -6.76 -2.05 22.91
N ASP A 297 -6.25 -3.15 22.37
CA ASP A 297 -6.16 -3.41 20.93
C ASP A 297 -6.64 -4.83 20.64
N LYS A 298 -6.85 -5.16 19.36
CA LYS A 298 -7.34 -6.48 18.93
C LYS A 298 -6.57 -7.64 19.57
N TYR A 299 -5.24 -7.61 19.53
CA TYR A 299 -4.40 -8.72 19.99
C TYR A 299 -4.21 -8.76 21.51
N LYS A 300 -4.18 -7.61 22.19
CA LYS A 300 -4.22 -7.52 23.65
C LYS A 300 -5.55 -8.06 24.19
N THR A 301 -6.66 -7.68 23.57
CA THR A 301 -7.99 -8.18 23.91
C THR A 301 -8.06 -9.69 23.72
N PHE A 302 -7.59 -10.22 22.58
CA PHE A 302 -7.53 -11.67 22.36
C PHE A 302 -6.69 -12.41 23.40
N ARG A 303 -5.53 -11.88 23.79
CA ARG A 303 -4.71 -12.47 24.86
C ARG A 303 -5.45 -12.48 26.20
N GLN A 304 -6.14 -11.40 26.52
CA GLN A 304 -6.89 -11.27 27.77
C GLN A 304 -8.06 -12.26 27.84
N ILE A 305 -8.89 -12.35 26.80
CA ILE A 305 -10.06 -13.25 26.78
C ILE A 305 -9.68 -14.74 26.69
N ARG A 306 -8.50 -15.05 26.15
CA ARG A 306 -7.97 -16.42 26.05
C ARG A 306 -7.19 -16.84 27.28
N SER A 307 -6.98 -15.93 28.24
CA SER A 307 -6.34 -16.27 29.51
C SER A 307 -7.22 -17.22 30.34
N GLY A 308 -6.58 -18.02 31.20
CA GLY A 308 -7.28 -19.04 32.00
C GLY A 308 -7.49 -20.37 31.27
N ASN A 309 -8.09 -21.33 31.97
CA ASN A 309 -8.36 -22.66 31.42
C ASN A 309 -9.68 -22.71 30.61
N THR A 310 -9.87 -23.76 29.81
CA THR A 310 -11.04 -23.89 28.91
C THR A 310 -12.36 -23.91 29.69
N LYS A 311 -12.43 -24.71 30.76
CA LYS A 311 -13.58 -24.75 31.69
C LYS A 311 -13.98 -23.34 32.10
N ARG A 312 -13.07 -22.61 32.76
CA ARG A 312 -13.27 -21.23 33.24
C ARG A 312 -13.94 -20.33 32.20
N ARG A 313 -13.54 -20.40 30.93
CA ARG A 313 -14.11 -19.58 29.84
C ARG A 313 -15.50 -20.00 29.37
N ILE A 314 -15.78 -21.31 29.28
CA ILE A 314 -17.10 -21.84 28.90
C ILE A 314 -18.18 -21.37 29.85
N ASP A 315 -17.83 -21.39 31.12
CA ASP A 315 -18.82 -21.30 32.16
C ASP A 315 -19.36 -19.90 32.37
N GLN A 316 -18.55 -18.93 31.99
CA GLN A 316 -18.93 -17.55 32.12
C GLN A 316 -19.59 -17.05 30.86
N TYR A 317 -19.37 -17.71 29.72
CA TYR A 317 -20.36 -17.68 28.65
C TYR A 317 -21.73 -18.18 29.14
N GLU A 318 -21.77 -19.23 29.98
CA GLU A 318 -23.04 -19.71 30.52
C GLU A 318 -23.75 -18.71 31.46
N ASN A 319 -22.98 -17.84 32.12
CA ASN A 319 -23.45 -16.85 33.08
C ASN A 319 -23.57 -15.42 32.52
N MET A 320 -23.34 -15.20 31.22
CA MET A 320 -23.63 -13.94 30.52
C MET A 320 -25.12 -13.80 30.25
#